data_AF-A0A949SRY4-F1
#
_entry.id   AF-A0A949SRY4-F1
#
_cell.length_a   1.000
_cell.length_b   1.000
_cell.length_c   1.000
_cell.angle_alpha   90.00
_cell.angle_beta   90.00
_cell.angle_gamma   90.00
#
_symmetry.space_group_name_H-M   'P 1'
#
loop_
_entity.id
_entity.type
_entity.pdbx_description
1 polymer ?
#
loop_
_entity_poly.entity_id
_entity_poly.type
_entity_poly.pdbx_seq_one_letter_code
_entity_poly.pdbx_strand_id
1 'polypeptide(L)'
;MRLSLFLTTLVLSSPVFAETALPLTLQTRSSTGRPVLVKEQWLPSRTAMIVCDMWDLHHCRNAVIREGEMAPRMNQVLEKARQAGVLIIHAPSSCMKPYEGSPARERARTAPAAARLPDKIGEWCRQIPAEEQAVYPIDQTDGGEDDDPAEHARWAAELTAKGLNPRAPWTKQIGVLRIDPEKDAISDSGTEIWNLLEARGIDNVILMGVHVNMCVAGRPFGLRQMAKNGRHVVLMRDLTDAMYNPARWPFVSHRRGTELFVEHVERHICPTVTSDQVLGDGKPFAFSNATAGPRRLQVILLGDSTTEASIPKKLDPDEPQFEDTLRILLASQPGLPPCDVYNEGVSGEFIRRLLDTRYDKAVKTKPQADYIFIRYGLNDRAKREKFDVNFPADFRELIGRLRRDHPKAMLIPMTVIPYLEPKAGRALNTMIRSIAATEKLTVFDIYPRYAAELKKGPNMLNYRRYSLARVPEALRPLATPYVHPEGDDPKIVVSDNRLDAHFGHLPGWYSDRHPNQAGYHVIASEAAKWLGDVIRGRQGAKK
;
A
#
# COMPACT_ATOMS: atom_id res chain seq x y z
N MET A 1 -47.09 -74.48 4.55
CA MET A 1 -45.98 -73.94 3.74
C MET A 1 -46.00 -72.42 3.86
N ARG A 2 -44.96 -71.82 4.46
CA ARG A 2 -44.86 -70.38 4.73
C ARG A 2 -44.47 -69.63 3.44
N LEU A 3 -45.19 -68.56 3.13
CA LEU A 3 -44.89 -67.62 2.04
C LEU A 3 -43.90 -66.58 2.60
N SER A 4 -42.68 -66.52 2.06
CA SER A 4 -41.71 -65.46 2.37
C SER A 4 -41.77 -64.38 1.30
N LEU A 5 -42.19 -63.18 1.69
CA LEU A 5 -42.19 -61.97 0.88
C LEU A 5 -40.81 -61.33 0.97
N PHE A 6 -40.06 -61.31 -0.14
CA PHE A 6 -38.81 -60.54 -0.24
C PHE A 6 -39.14 -59.08 -0.57
N LEU A 7 -38.84 -58.18 0.36
CA LEU A 7 -38.95 -56.73 0.18
C LEU A 7 -37.61 -56.22 -0.38
N THR A 8 -37.58 -55.88 -1.66
CA THR A 8 -36.41 -55.30 -2.33
C THR A 8 -36.36 -53.80 -2.04
N THR A 9 -35.47 -53.36 -1.15
CA THR A 9 -35.19 -51.94 -0.90
C THR A 9 -34.42 -51.35 -2.08
N LEU A 10 -35.09 -50.54 -2.90
CA LEU A 10 -34.49 -49.77 -3.96
C LEU A 10 -33.76 -48.55 -3.35
N VAL A 11 -32.43 -48.62 -3.23
CA VAL A 11 -31.60 -47.46 -2.84
C VAL A 11 -31.51 -46.54 -4.06
N LEU A 12 -32.34 -45.50 -4.07
CA LEU A 12 -32.20 -44.37 -5.00
C LEU A 12 -30.93 -43.59 -4.61
N SER A 13 -29.81 -43.91 -5.24
CA SER A 13 -28.64 -43.02 -5.22
C SER A 13 -28.97 -41.78 -6.04
N SER A 14 -29.32 -40.69 -5.36
CA SER A 14 -29.39 -39.37 -6.01
C SER A 14 -28.06 -39.10 -6.70
N PRO A 15 -28.05 -38.55 -7.93
CA PRO A 15 -26.81 -38.18 -8.58
C PRO A 15 -26.13 -37.10 -7.73
N VAL A 16 -24.97 -37.41 -7.17
CA VAL A 16 -24.06 -36.41 -6.61
C VAL A 16 -23.55 -35.61 -7.79
N PHE A 17 -24.21 -34.50 -8.12
CA PHE A 17 -23.63 -33.53 -9.03
C PHE A 17 -22.32 -33.06 -8.40
N ALA A 18 -21.20 -33.34 -9.06
CA ALA A 18 -19.91 -32.85 -8.64
C ALA A 18 -19.96 -31.32 -8.64
N GLU A 19 -19.82 -30.73 -7.46
CA GLU A 19 -19.83 -29.29 -7.30
C GLU A 19 -18.66 -28.69 -8.09
N THR A 20 -18.91 -27.59 -8.81
CA THR A 20 -17.84 -26.89 -9.53
C THR A 20 -17.06 -26.02 -8.55
N ALA A 21 -15.78 -26.33 -8.37
CA ALA A 21 -14.91 -25.55 -7.49
C ALA A 21 -14.74 -24.10 -7.98
N LEU A 22 -14.55 -23.19 -7.04
CA LEU A 22 -14.20 -21.79 -7.26
C LEU A 22 -12.68 -21.68 -7.50
N PRO A 23 -12.24 -21.34 -8.73
CA PRO A 23 -10.83 -21.12 -9.00
C PRO A 23 -10.41 -19.76 -8.43
N LEU A 24 -9.49 -19.76 -7.47
CA LEU A 24 -8.98 -18.54 -6.84
C LEU A 24 -7.46 -18.44 -7.03
N THR A 25 -6.97 -17.23 -7.21
CA THR A 25 -5.56 -16.86 -7.15
C THR A 25 -5.37 -15.96 -5.93
N LEU A 26 -4.88 -16.58 -4.86
CA LEU A 26 -4.61 -15.97 -3.58
C LEU A 26 -3.31 -15.17 -3.68
N GLN A 27 -3.30 -13.97 -3.10
CA GLN A 27 -2.14 -13.10 -3.03
C GLN A 27 -1.68 -12.95 -1.58
N THR A 28 -0.40 -13.23 -1.33
CA THR A 28 0.33 -12.87 -0.10
C THR A 28 1.49 -11.96 -0.44
N ARG A 29 2.26 -11.52 0.55
CA ARG A 29 3.49 -10.77 0.32
C ARG A 29 4.69 -11.37 1.04
N SER A 30 5.85 -11.34 0.36
CA SER A 30 7.13 -11.67 0.97
C SER A 30 7.54 -10.65 2.03
N SER A 31 8.59 -10.96 2.81
CA SER A 31 9.21 -10.01 3.75
C SER A 31 9.66 -8.71 3.07
N THR A 32 10.08 -8.77 1.81
CA THR A 32 10.44 -7.60 0.99
C THR A 32 9.22 -6.92 0.33
N GLY A 33 8.00 -7.25 0.74
CA GLY A 33 6.75 -6.67 0.24
C GLY A 33 6.35 -7.09 -1.18
N ARG A 34 6.98 -8.09 -1.80
CA ARG A 34 6.63 -8.51 -3.18
C ARG A 34 5.39 -9.42 -3.17
N PRO A 35 4.41 -9.21 -4.07
CA PRO A 35 3.28 -10.13 -4.21
C PRO A 35 3.72 -11.55 -4.57
N VAL A 36 3.13 -12.54 -3.89
CA VAL A 36 3.28 -13.97 -4.14
C VAL A 36 1.90 -14.54 -4.43
N LEU A 37 1.75 -15.23 -5.56
CA LEU A 37 0.46 -15.73 -6.04
C LEU A 37 0.39 -17.26 -5.94
N VAL A 38 -0.70 -17.77 -5.36
CA VAL A 38 -0.98 -19.22 -5.25
C VAL A 38 -2.36 -19.50 -5.82
N LYS A 39 -2.47 -20.50 -6.70
CA LYS A 39 -3.74 -20.94 -7.28
C LYS A 39 -4.37 -22.03 -6.43
N GLU A 40 -5.65 -21.90 -6.14
CA GLU A 40 -6.42 -22.85 -5.35
C GLU A 40 -7.80 -23.10 -5.96
N GLN A 41 -8.44 -24.19 -5.54
CA GLN A 41 -9.79 -24.61 -5.95
C GLN A 41 -10.62 -24.84 -4.69
N TRP A 42 -11.59 -23.97 -4.43
CA TRP A 42 -12.40 -24.04 -3.22
C TRP A 42 -13.78 -24.61 -3.53
N LEU A 43 -14.23 -25.61 -2.79
CA LEU A 43 -15.60 -26.13 -2.94
C LEU A 43 -16.59 -25.11 -2.36
N PRO A 44 -17.57 -24.61 -3.14
CA PRO A 44 -18.55 -23.65 -2.62
C PRO A 44 -19.30 -24.14 -1.36
N SER A 45 -19.64 -25.43 -1.29
CA SER A 45 -20.30 -26.07 -0.14
C SER A 45 -19.48 -26.06 1.15
N ARG A 46 -18.15 -25.90 1.04
CA ARG A 46 -17.21 -25.76 2.17
C ARG A 46 -16.70 -24.32 2.33
N THR A 47 -17.36 -23.35 1.70
CA THR A 47 -16.96 -21.94 1.68
C THR A 47 -18.08 -21.03 2.21
N ALA A 48 -17.71 -20.06 3.03
CA ALA A 48 -18.59 -18.96 3.42
C ALA A 48 -18.03 -17.60 3.00
N MET A 49 -18.91 -16.67 2.67
CA MET A 49 -18.62 -15.25 2.51
C MET A 49 -19.21 -14.47 3.68
N ILE A 50 -18.37 -13.75 4.43
CA ILE A 50 -18.81 -12.89 5.53
C ILE A 50 -18.77 -11.44 5.07
N VAL A 51 -19.93 -10.78 5.10
CA VAL A 51 -20.10 -9.35 4.83
C VAL A 51 -20.03 -8.61 6.16
N CYS A 52 -18.88 -8.01 6.43
CA CYS A 52 -18.63 -7.27 7.66
C CYS A 52 -19.11 -5.82 7.55
N ASP A 53 -20.05 -5.42 8.41
CA ASP A 53 -20.29 -4.03 8.77
C ASP A 53 -20.56 -3.08 7.56
N MET A 54 -21.21 -3.56 6.50
CA MET A 54 -21.69 -2.73 5.38
C MET A 54 -22.98 -1.98 5.77
N TRP A 55 -22.85 -0.90 6.53
CA TRP A 55 -23.97 -0.22 7.16
C TRP A 55 -24.72 0.72 6.22
N ASP A 56 -25.95 1.11 6.59
CA ASP A 56 -26.72 2.12 5.88
C ASP A 56 -26.22 3.56 6.12
N LEU A 57 -25.56 3.80 7.25
CA LEU A 57 -25.05 5.09 7.69
C LEU A 57 -23.74 4.92 8.46
N HIS A 58 -22.92 5.96 8.47
CA HIS A 58 -21.67 6.02 9.23
C HIS A 58 -21.43 7.46 9.74
N HIS A 59 -20.63 7.62 10.79
CA HIS A 59 -20.33 8.95 11.35
C HIS A 59 -19.48 9.80 10.39
N CYS A 60 -18.67 9.17 9.53
CA CYS A 60 -17.95 9.82 8.45
C CYS A 60 -18.79 9.78 7.15
N ARG A 61 -19.04 10.95 6.55
CA ARG A 61 -19.86 11.04 5.32
C ARG A 61 -19.18 10.38 4.12
N ASN A 62 -17.86 10.51 4.02
CA ASN A 62 -17.09 9.92 2.93
C ASN A 62 -17.10 8.38 2.97
N ALA A 63 -17.13 7.78 4.17
CA ALA A 63 -17.32 6.33 4.33
C ALA A 63 -18.68 5.89 3.74
N VAL A 64 -19.78 6.60 4.05
CA VAL A 64 -21.11 6.30 3.47
C VAL A 64 -21.11 6.33 1.95
N ILE A 65 -20.42 7.31 1.34
CA ILE A 65 -20.31 7.42 -0.12
C ILE A 65 -19.54 6.23 -0.71
N ARG A 66 -18.39 5.86 -0.10
CA ARG A 66 -17.59 4.71 -0.54
C ARG A 66 -18.33 3.39 -0.38
N GLU A 67 -19.02 3.18 0.73
CA GLU A 67 -19.86 2.00 0.95
C GLU A 67 -20.96 1.89 -0.12
N GLY A 68 -21.64 3.00 -0.42
CA GLY A 68 -22.64 3.06 -1.48
C GLY A 68 -22.09 2.78 -2.88
N GLU A 69 -20.87 3.22 -3.17
CA GLU A 69 -20.20 2.98 -4.46
C GLU A 69 -19.78 1.52 -4.63
N MET A 70 -19.34 0.87 -3.57
CA MET A 70 -18.86 -0.51 -3.56
C MET A 70 -19.99 -1.56 -3.51
N ALA A 71 -21.10 -1.23 -2.83
CA ALA A 71 -22.19 -2.17 -2.57
C ALA A 71 -22.79 -2.83 -3.83
N PRO A 72 -22.99 -2.16 -4.98
CA PRO A 72 -23.52 -2.82 -6.19
C PRO A 72 -22.62 -3.94 -6.70
N ARG A 73 -21.29 -3.72 -6.72
CA ARG A 73 -20.32 -4.74 -7.15
C ARG A 73 -20.27 -5.88 -6.14
N MET A 74 -20.32 -5.57 -4.85
CA MET A 74 -20.42 -6.57 -3.80
C MET A 74 -21.68 -7.42 -3.94
N ASN A 75 -22.85 -6.83 -4.20
CA ASN A 75 -24.08 -7.57 -4.41
C ASN A 75 -23.96 -8.56 -5.58
N GLN A 76 -23.30 -8.19 -6.69
CA GLN A 76 -23.04 -9.13 -7.80
C GLN A 76 -22.21 -10.34 -7.35
N VAL A 77 -21.16 -10.13 -6.55
CA VAL A 77 -20.35 -11.22 -5.98
C VAL A 77 -21.21 -12.14 -5.14
N LEU A 78 -22.00 -11.58 -4.22
CA LEU A 78 -22.85 -12.36 -3.32
C LEU A 78 -23.90 -13.17 -4.08
N GLU A 79 -24.54 -12.58 -5.09
CA GLU A 79 -25.48 -13.30 -5.96
C GLU A 79 -24.83 -14.49 -6.65
N LYS A 80 -23.66 -14.30 -7.27
CA LYS A 80 -22.98 -15.37 -7.99
C LYS A 80 -22.44 -16.45 -7.05
N ALA A 81 -21.90 -16.06 -5.90
CA ALA A 81 -21.41 -16.98 -4.89
C ALA A 81 -22.57 -17.82 -4.30
N ARG A 82 -23.71 -17.19 -4.02
CA ARG A 82 -24.93 -17.87 -3.54
C ARG A 82 -25.46 -18.87 -4.57
N GLN A 83 -25.44 -18.52 -5.86
CA GLN A 83 -25.81 -19.44 -6.95
C GLN A 83 -24.88 -20.65 -7.03
N ALA A 84 -23.60 -20.47 -6.71
CA ALA A 84 -22.62 -21.55 -6.70
C ALA A 84 -22.71 -22.46 -5.46
N GLY A 85 -23.45 -22.06 -4.41
CA GLY A 85 -23.59 -22.83 -3.17
C GLY A 85 -22.80 -22.30 -1.97
N VAL A 86 -22.12 -21.15 -2.11
CA VAL A 86 -21.41 -20.48 -1.00
C VAL A 86 -22.42 -19.97 0.03
N LEU A 87 -22.16 -20.22 1.31
CA LEU A 87 -22.94 -19.63 2.40
C LEU A 87 -22.64 -18.13 2.53
N ILE A 88 -23.66 -17.29 2.46
CA ILE A 88 -23.51 -15.85 2.73
C ILE A 88 -23.93 -15.55 4.18
N ILE A 89 -23.03 -14.90 4.93
CA ILE A 89 -23.26 -14.45 6.31
C ILE A 89 -23.16 -12.93 6.32
N HIS A 90 -24.27 -12.27 6.63
CA HIS A 90 -24.32 -10.84 6.85
C HIS A 90 -24.04 -10.53 8.32
N ALA A 91 -23.04 -9.68 8.59
CA ALA A 91 -22.63 -9.33 9.93
C ALA A 91 -22.68 -7.80 10.15
N PRO A 92 -23.88 -7.19 10.20
CA PRO A 92 -24.06 -5.76 10.47
C PRO A 92 -23.97 -5.50 11.98
N SER A 93 -22.75 -5.38 12.49
CA SER A 93 -22.51 -5.30 13.93
C SER A 93 -23.20 -4.12 14.57
N SER A 94 -23.70 -4.32 15.79
CA SER A 94 -24.35 -3.29 16.61
C SER A 94 -25.66 -2.74 16.04
N CYS A 95 -26.23 -3.34 14.99
CA CYS A 95 -27.56 -3.00 14.46
C CYS A 95 -28.39 -4.25 14.11
N MET A 96 -28.39 -5.23 15.01
CA MET A 96 -29.06 -6.52 14.83
C MET A 96 -30.59 -6.48 15.00
N LYS A 97 -31.11 -5.47 15.71
CA LYS A 97 -32.55 -5.35 16.07
C LYS A 97 -33.51 -5.48 14.87
N PRO A 98 -33.26 -4.86 13.70
CA PRO A 98 -34.16 -5.00 12.55
C PRO A 98 -34.25 -6.41 11.95
N TYR A 99 -33.35 -7.32 12.34
CA TYR A 99 -33.28 -8.68 11.82
C TYR A 99 -33.87 -9.72 12.76
N GLU A 100 -34.31 -9.33 13.96
CA GLU A 100 -34.96 -10.23 14.92
C GLU A 100 -36.18 -10.92 14.31
N GLY A 101 -36.30 -12.23 14.52
CA GLY A 101 -37.37 -13.05 13.95
C GLY A 101 -37.27 -13.32 12.44
N SER A 102 -36.29 -12.75 11.73
CA SER A 102 -36.07 -13.07 10.32
C SER A 102 -35.50 -14.49 10.15
N PRO A 103 -35.88 -15.23 9.08
CA PRO A 103 -35.33 -16.58 8.85
C PRO A 103 -33.79 -16.63 8.79
N ALA A 104 -33.15 -15.60 8.23
CA ALA A 104 -31.69 -15.52 8.16
C ALA A 104 -31.04 -15.29 9.54
N ARG A 105 -31.64 -14.48 10.42
CA ARG A 105 -31.17 -14.34 11.81
C ARG A 105 -31.34 -15.63 12.60
N GLU A 106 -32.52 -16.24 12.48
CA GLU A 106 -32.84 -17.49 13.18
C GLU A 106 -31.91 -18.63 12.76
N ARG A 107 -31.49 -18.67 11.49
CA ARG A 107 -30.50 -19.64 10.99
C ARG A 107 -29.17 -19.60 11.71
N ALA A 108 -28.67 -18.40 12.04
CA ALA A 108 -27.44 -18.26 12.81
C ALA A 108 -27.68 -18.54 14.30
N ARG A 109 -28.77 -18.01 14.87
CA ARG A 109 -29.11 -18.16 16.29
C ARG A 109 -29.33 -19.63 16.70
N THR A 110 -29.92 -20.42 15.82
CA THR A 110 -30.27 -21.82 16.08
C THR A 110 -29.24 -22.82 15.56
N ALA A 111 -28.10 -22.33 15.04
CA ALA A 111 -27.00 -23.21 14.64
C ALA A 111 -26.54 -24.06 15.84
N PRO A 112 -26.37 -25.39 15.65
CA PRO A 112 -25.87 -26.26 16.71
C PRO A 112 -24.54 -25.74 17.28
N ALA A 113 -24.37 -25.83 18.60
CA ALA A 113 -23.12 -25.47 19.22
C ALA A 113 -21.97 -26.29 18.64
N ALA A 114 -20.88 -25.64 18.27
CA ALA A 114 -19.66 -26.30 17.83
C ALA A 114 -19.14 -27.21 18.95
N ALA A 115 -18.66 -28.41 18.59
CA ALA A 115 -18.05 -29.33 19.55
C ALA A 115 -16.84 -28.69 20.25
N ARG A 116 -16.14 -27.78 19.56
CA ARG A 116 -15.06 -26.97 20.09
C ARG A 116 -15.24 -25.52 19.67
N LEU A 117 -15.45 -24.66 20.67
CA LEU A 117 -15.44 -23.21 20.48
C LEU A 117 -14.03 -22.68 20.75
N PRO A 118 -13.41 -21.88 19.85
CA PRO A 118 -12.12 -21.29 20.13
C PRO A 118 -12.17 -20.30 21.28
N ASP A 119 -11.10 -20.25 22.06
CA ASP A 119 -10.98 -19.32 23.18
C ASP A 119 -11.16 -17.88 22.70
N LYS A 120 -12.03 -17.13 23.40
CA LYS A 120 -12.28 -15.71 23.13
C LYS A 120 -12.79 -15.42 21.71
N ILE A 121 -13.42 -16.39 21.04
CA ILE A 121 -13.99 -16.17 19.69
C ILE A 121 -15.01 -15.03 19.67
N GLY A 122 -15.71 -14.80 20.79
CA GLY A 122 -16.68 -13.71 20.94
C GLY A 122 -16.08 -12.33 21.19
N GLU A 123 -14.75 -12.21 21.32
CA GLU A 123 -14.07 -10.95 21.67
C GLU A 123 -13.47 -10.26 20.45
N TRP A 124 -13.24 -8.95 20.55
CA TRP A 124 -12.47 -8.20 19.57
C TRP A 124 -11.00 -8.64 19.58
N CYS A 125 -10.47 -9.03 18.41
CA CYS A 125 -9.08 -9.45 18.26
C CYS A 125 -8.21 -8.29 17.76
N ARG A 126 -7.48 -7.65 18.67
CA ARG A 126 -6.64 -6.49 18.35
C ARG A 126 -5.41 -6.83 17.52
N GLN A 127 -4.83 -8.01 17.75
CA GLN A 127 -3.57 -8.44 17.15
C GLN A 127 -3.45 -9.96 17.23
N ILE A 128 -2.67 -10.56 16.34
CA ILE A 128 -2.22 -11.96 16.39
C ILE A 128 -0.68 -12.04 16.45
N PRO A 129 -0.07 -13.15 16.87
CA PRO A 129 1.40 -13.25 17.02
C PRO A 129 2.19 -12.85 15.77
N ALA A 130 1.68 -13.14 14.57
CA ALA A 130 2.32 -12.78 13.29
C ALA A 130 2.40 -11.26 13.03
N GLU A 131 1.69 -10.45 13.81
CA GLU A 131 1.69 -8.99 13.74
C GLU A 131 2.54 -8.34 14.86
N GLU A 132 3.10 -9.09 15.83
CA GLU A 132 3.75 -8.52 17.03
C GLU A 132 4.96 -7.62 16.71
N GLN A 133 5.71 -7.96 15.66
CA GLN A 133 6.87 -7.19 15.20
C GLN A 133 6.56 -6.27 14.01
N ALA A 134 5.30 -6.25 13.56
CA ALA A 134 4.91 -5.47 12.39
C ALA A 134 4.75 -3.99 12.77
N VAL A 135 5.26 -3.11 11.91
CA VAL A 135 4.96 -1.67 11.98
C VAL A 135 3.57 -1.45 11.39
N TYR A 136 2.70 -0.82 12.17
CA TYR A 136 1.34 -0.54 11.72
C TYR A 136 1.37 0.50 10.58
N PRO A 137 0.73 0.24 9.42
CA PRO A 137 1.04 0.97 8.19
C PRO A 137 0.36 2.35 8.07
N ILE A 138 -0.64 2.62 8.90
CA ILE A 138 -1.44 3.86 8.88
C ILE A 138 -1.72 4.35 10.29
N ASP A 139 -1.71 5.66 10.52
CA ASP A 139 -2.16 6.26 11.77
C ASP A 139 -3.67 6.49 11.73
N GLN A 140 -4.36 5.84 12.65
CA GLN A 140 -5.81 5.89 12.83
C GLN A 140 -6.21 6.42 14.23
N THR A 141 -5.28 7.08 14.93
CA THR A 141 -5.49 7.53 16.31
C THR A 141 -6.55 8.63 16.45
N ASP A 142 -6.90 9.31 15.36
CA ASP A 142 -7.98 10.30 15.28
C ASP A 142 -9.34 9.69 14.87
N GLY A 143 -9.42 8.36 14.73
CA GLY A 143 -10.60 7.66 14.24
C GLY A 143 -10.62 7.44 12.73
N GLY A 144 -9.69 8.06 11.97
CA GLY A 144 -9.54 7.85 10.54
C GLY A 144 -10.58 8.56 9.66
N GLU A 145 -11.26 9.57 10.21
CA GLU A 145 -12.26 10.37 9.48
C GLU A 145 -11.57 11.21 8.39
N ASP A 146 -12.06 11.11 7.15
CA ASP A 146 -11.47 11.79 5.99
C ASP A 146 -12.40 12.82 5.34
N ASP A 147 -13.51 13.18 5.98
CA ASP A 147 -14.36 14.30 5.60
C ASP A 147 -13.81 15.65 6.07
N ASP A 148 -14.12 16.71 5.32
CA ASP A 148 -13.79 18.07 5.72
C ASP A 148 -14.46 18.39 7.07
N PRO A 149 -13.80 19.04 8.04
CA PRO A 149 -14.39 19.30 9.35
C PRO A 149 -15.74 20.03 9.31
N ALA A 150 -15.95 20.94 8.36
CA ALA A 150 -17.24 21.62 8.22
C ALA A 150 -18.29 20.70 7.59
N GLU A 151 -17.90 19.81 6.68
CA GLU A 151 -18.77 18.75 6.16
C GLU A 151 -19.17 17.74 7.23
N HIS A 152 -18.21 17.29 8.02
CA HIS A 152 -18.44 16.40 9.15
C HIS A 152 -19.45 17.01 10.15
N ALA A 153 -19.26 18.29 10.51
CA ALA A 153 -20.19 19.00 11.40
C ALA A 153 -21.61 19.11 10.82
N ARG A 154 -21.75 19.38 9.51
CA ARG A 154 -23.06 19.39 8.83
C ARG A 154 -23.70 18.01 8.83
N TRP A 155 -22.93 16.97 8.55
CA TRP A 155 -23.40 15.60 8.55
C TRP A 155 -23.86 15.15 9.94
N ALA A 156 -23.09 15.44 10.98
CA ALA A 156 -23.47 15.16 12.37
C ALA A 156 -24.77 15.88 12.78
N ALA A 157 -24.95 17.13 12.34
CA ALA A 157 -26.20 17.87 12.57
C ALA A 157 -27.40 17.24 11.83
N GLU A 158 -27.20 16.79 10.59
CA GLU A 158 -28.23 16.09 9.81
C GLU A 158 -28.64 14.76 10.48
N LEU A 159 -27.67 13.98 10.96
CA LEU A 159 -27.92 12.74 11.70
C LEU A 159 -28.70 13.01 12.98
N THR A 160 -28.32 14.05 13.73
CA THR A 160 -29.03 14.46 14.95
C THR A 160 -30.47 14.88 14.66
N ALA A 161 -30.70 15.64 13.58
CA ALA A 161 -32.04 16.04 13.15
C ALA A 161 -32.92 14.85 12.74
N LYS A 162 -32.32 13.74 12.30
CA LYS A 162 -33.00 12.45 12.04
C LYS A 162 -33.24 11.62 13.32
N GLY A 163 -32.87 12.12 14.49
CA GLY A 163 -33.00 11.41 15.77
C GLY A 163 -31.95 10.30 15.97
N LEU A 164 -30.85 10.34 15.23
CA LEU A 164 -29.77 9.35 15.32
C LEU A 164 -28.63 9.86 16.19
N ASN A 165 -27.86 8.93 16.77
CA ASN A 165 -26.61 9.27 17.45
C ASN A 165 -25.51 9.53 16.41
N PRO A 166 -24.98 10.76 16.28
CA PRO A 166 -23.98 11.07 15.26
C PRO A 166 -22.68 10.27 15.39
N ARG A 167 -22.37 9.71 16.57
CA ARG A 167 -21.19 8.85 16.79
C ARG A 167 -21.39 7.40 16.37
N ALA A 168 -22.64 6.96 16.25
CA ALA A 168 -23.01 5.60 15.87
C ALA A 168 -24.37 5.60 15.16
N PRO A 169 -24.44 6.16 13.93
CA PRO A 169 -25.73 6.41 13.28
C PRO A 169 -26.30 5.22 12.51
N TRP A 170 -25.51 4.16 12.30
CA TRP A 170 -25.95 2.96 11.57
C TRP A 170 -27.17 2.32 12.24
N THR A 171 -28.16 1.96 11.42
CA THR A 171 -29.40 1.33 11.90
C THR A 171 -29.58 -0.08 11.38
N LYS A 172 -28.91 -0.44 10.27
CA LYS A 172 -28.96 -1.75 9.61
C LYS A 172 -27.85 -1.88 8.56
N GLN A 173 -27.78 -3.01 7.87
CA GLN A 173 -27.01 -3.17 6.63
C GLN A 173 -27.58 -2.28 5.51
N ILE A 174 -26.72 -1.77 4.63
CA ILE A 174 -27.12 -1.06 3.42
C ILE A 174 -28.10 -1.89 2.58
N GLY A 175 -29.19 -1.25 2.14
CA GLY A 175 -30.28 -1.92 1.43
C GLY A 175 -29.93 -2.45 0.03
N VAL A 176 -28.77 -2.06 -0.52
CA VAL A 176 -28.27 -2.52 -1.82
C VAL A 176 -27.91 -4.02 -1.79
N LEU A 177 -27.44 -4.51 -0.64
CA LEU A 177 -27.05 -5.92 -0.48
C LEU A 177 -28.28 -6.76 -0.20
N ARG A 178 -28.68 -7.58 -1.17
CA ARG A 178 -29.83 -8.48 -1.03
C ARG A 178 -29.49 -9.60 -0.02
N ILE A 179 -30.33 -9.71 0.99
CA ILE A 179 -30.33 -10.84 1.92
C ILE A 179 -31.41 -11.82 1.46
N ASP A 180 -31.02 -13.06 1.17
CA ASP A 180 -31.93 -14.15 0.84
C ASP A 180 -32.38 -14.86 2.13
N PRO A 181 -33.66 -14.74 2.56
CA PRO A 181 -34.12 -15.31 3.83
C PRO A 181 -34.01 -16.84 3.87
N GLU A 182 -34.05 -17.51 2.72
CA GLU A 182 -34.02 -18.97 2.64
C GLU A 182 -32.60 -19.53 2.71
N LYS A 183 -31.60 -18.76 2.27
CA LYS A 183 -30.23 -19.24 2.07
C LYS A 183 -29.19 -18.60 2.98
N ASP A 184 -29.36 -17.31 3.29
CA ASP A 184 -28.36 -16.54 4.00
C ASP A 184 -28.53 -16.65 5.51
N ALA A 185 -27.50 -16.17 6.23
CA ALA A 185 -27.51 -16.02 7.67
C ALA A 185 -27.19 -14.58 8.09
N ILE A 186 -27.68 -14.16 9.25
CA ILE A 186 -27.36 -12.84 9.83
C ILE A 186 -26.91 -13.02 11.28
N SER A 187 -25.71 -12.56 11.63
CA SER A 187 -25.21 -12.48 13.00
C SER A 187 -23.98 -11.57 13.07
N ASP A 188 -23.80 -10.87 14.19
CA ASP A 188 -22.54 -10.18 14.54
C ASP A 188 -21.80 -10.88 15.70
N SER A 189 -22.28 -12.05 16.14
CA SER A 189 -21.70 -12.85 17.21
C SER A 189 -20.66 -13.83 16.65
N GLY A 190 -19.42 -13.70 17.11
CA GLY A 190 -18.33 -14.63 16.75
C GLY A 190 -18.68 -16.08 17.09
N THR A 191 -19.37 -16.32 18.21
CA THR A 191 -19.81 -17.65 18.63
C THR A 191 -20.85 -18.25 17.69
N GLU A 192 -21.89 -17.49 17.34
CA GLU A 192 -22.95 -17.98 16.46
C GLU A 192 -22.44 -18.21 15.03
N ILE A 193 -21.60 -17.30 14.53
CA ILE A 193 -20.94 -17.48 13.24
C ILE A 193 -20.07 -18.74 13.27
N TRP A 194 -19.24 -18.92 14.30
CA TRP A 194 -18.40 -20.11 14.40
C TRP A 194 -19.21 -21.41 14.45
N ASN A 195 -20.29 -21.44 15.24
CA ASN A 195 -21.23 -22.56 15.29
C ASN A 195 -21.81 -22.88 13.91
N LEU A 196 -22.22 -21.85 13.17
CA LEU A 196 -22.76 -21.99 11.82
C LEU A 196 -21.72 -22.54 10.84
N LEU A 197 -20.46 -22.08 10.91
CA LEU A 197 -19.36 -22.59 10.09
C LEU A 197 -19.10 -24.07 10.39
N GLU A 198 -19.01 -24.45 11.66
CA GLU A 198 -18.79 -25.83 12.09
C GLU A 198 -19.95 -26.76 11.69
N ALA A 199 -21.19 -26.35 11.96
CA ALA A 199 -22.38 -27.16 11.65
C ALA A 199 -22.54 -27.43 10.15
N ARG A 200 -21.93 -26.62 9.29
CA ARG A 200 -21.98 -26.75 7.83
C ARG A 200 -20.68 -27.29 7.22
N GLY A 201 -19.67 -27.63 8.03
CA GLY A 201 -18.39 -28.11 7.53
C GLY A 201 -17.65 -27.08 6.65
N ILE A 202 -17.76 -25.80 7.01
CA ILE A 202 -17.08 -24.71 6.29
C ILE A 202 -15.63 -24.57 6.80
N ASP A 203 -14.67 -24.70 5.90
CA ASP A 203 -13.25 -24.50 6.19
C ASP A 203 -12.74 -23.18 5.64
N ASN A 204 -13.32 -22.75 4.53
CA ASN A 204 -12.89 -21.61 3.75
C ASN A 204 -13.76 -20.39 4.04
N VAL A 205 -13.13 -19.25 4.31
CA VAL A 205 -13.85 -17.99 4.61
C VAL A 205 -13.32 -16.88 3.71
N ILE A 206 -14.22 -16.22 2.99
CA ILE A 206 -13.92 -14.99 2.25
C ILE A 206 -14.56 -13.84 3.01
N LEU A 207 -13.76 -12.92 3.54
CA LEU A 207 -14.24 -11.76 4.28
C LEU A 207 -14.19 -10.51 3.39
N MET A 208 -15.24 -9.70 3.43
CA MET A 208 -15.37 -8.43 2.71
C MET A 208 -16.17 -7.43 3.55
N GLY A 209 -16.23 -6.17 3.12
CA GLY A 209 -16.93 -5.11 3.85
C GLY A 209 -15.96 -4.11 4.49
N VAL A 210 -16.41 -3.39 5.51
CA VAL A 210 -15.69 -2.24 6.06
C VAL A 210 -15.60 -2.28 7.58
N HIS A 211 -14.65 -1.63 8.24
CA HIS A 211 -13.42 -1.06 7.67
C HIS A 211 -12.25 -2.03 7.92
N VAL A 212 -11.39 -2.27 6.92
CA VAL A 212 -10.31 -3.28 6.89
C VAL A 212 -9.40 -3.20 8.11
N ASN A 213 -9.04 -1.98 8.51
CA ASN A 213 -8.14 -1.67 9.63
C ASN A 213 -8.81 -1.69 11.01
N MET A 214 -10.12 -1.89 11.05
CA MET A 214 -10.92 -1.95 12.27
C MET A 214 -11.75 -3.22 12.28
N CYS A 215 -12.99 -3.15 11.80
CA CYS A 215 -14.00 -4.19 11.98
C CYS A 215 -13.64 -5.48 11.24
N VAL A 216 -13.30 -5.38 9.96
CA VAL A 216 -12.95 -6.53 9.11
C VAL A 216 -11.77 -7.31 9.69
N ALA A 217 -10.73 -6.64 10.21
CA ALA A 217 -9.63 -7.33 10.86
C ALA A 217 -9.96 -7.80 12.28
N GLY A 218 -10.70 -7.00 13.06
CA GLY A 218 -10.75 -7.10 14.52
C GLY A 218 -12.04 -7.61 15.15
N ARG A 219 -13.18 -7.64 14.43
CA ARG A 219 -14.44 -8.17 14.98
C ARG A 219 -14.28 -9.62 15.45
N PRO A 220 -15.18 -10.12 16.32
CA PRO A 220 -15.23 -11.52 16.75
C PRO A 220 -15.23 -12.55 15.61
N PHE A 221 -15.74 -12.15 14.44
CA PHE A 221 -15.76 -12.95 13.20
C PHE A 221 -14.76 -12.48 12.14
N GLY A 222 -13.90 -11.50 12.46
CA GLY A 222 -12.96 -10.85 11.54
C GLY A 222 -11.75 -11.71 11.19
N LEU A 223 -10.92 -11.19 10.28
CA LEU A 223 -9.77 -11.89 9.70
C LEU A 223 -8.84 -12.49 10.75
N ARG A 224 -8.52 -11.75 11.82
CA ARG A 224 -7.61 -12.20 12.88
C ARG A 224 -8.17 -13.39 13.66
N GLN A 225 -9.48 -13.37 13.96
CA GLN A 225 -10.16 -14.47 14.64
C GLN A 225 -10.21 -15.71 13.74
N MET A 226 -10.49 -15.54 12.45
CA MET A 226 -10.54 -16.66 11.51
C MET A 226 -9.15 -17.28 11.31
N ALA A 227 -8.13 -16.45 11.06
CA ALA A 227 -6.76 -16.90 10.81
C ALA A 227 -6.15 -17.60 12.03
N LYS A 228 -6.22 -16.99 13.22
CA LYS A 228 -5.59 -17.55 14.42
C LYS A 228 -6.23 -18.87 14.89
N ASN A 229 -7.50 -19.09 14.53
CA ASN A 229 -8.26 -20.28 14.92
C ASN A 229 -8.33 -21.33 13.80
N GLY A 230 -7.50 -21.20 12.75
CA GLY A 230 -7.26 -22.25 11.77
C GLY A 230 -8.24 -22.33 10.61
N ARG A 231 -9.08 -21.30 10.38
CA ARG A 231 -9.86 -21.21 9.14
C ARG A 231 -8.96 -20.79 7.99
N HIS A 232 -9.23 -21.33 6.80
CA HIS A 232 -8.59 -20.87 5.58
C HIS A 232 -9.27 -19.60 5.11
N VAL A 233 -8.82 -18.47 5.65
CA VAL A 233 -9.45 -17.16 5.44
C VAL A 233 -8.70 -16.33 4.39
N VAL A 234 -9.46 -15.62 3.57
CA VAL A 234 -8.95 -14.58 2.66
C VAL A 234 -9.77 -13.30 2.77
N LEU A 235 -9.12 -12.17 2.53
CA LEU A 235 -9.80 -10.88 2.34
C LEU A 235 -10.09 -10.66 0.84
N MET A 236 -11.31 -10.25 0.50
CA MET A 236 -11.62 -9.74 -0.85
C MET A 236 -11.15 -8.29 -0.96
N ARG A 237 -9.89 -8.08 -1.36
CA ARG A 237 -9.16 -6.81 -1.19
C ARG A 237 -9.71 -5.63 -1.99
N ASP A 238 -10.46 -5.88 -3.06
CA ASP A 238 -11.10 -4.84 -3.86
C ASP A 238 -12.52 -4.51 -3.37
N LEU A 239 -13.08 -5.27 -2.43
CA LEU A 239 -14.37 -4.99 -1.80
C LEU A 239 -14.22 -4.70 -0.30
N THR A 240 -13.33 -3.77 0.00
CA THR A 240 -13.13 -3.24 1.35
C THR A 240 -12.74 -1.76 1.32
N ASP A 241 -12.83 -1.11 2.47
CA ASP A 241 -12.43 0.28 2.72
C ASP A 241 -11.74 0.39 4.08
N ALA A 242 -10.97 1.45 4.33
CA ALA A 242 -10.33 1.71 5.62
C ALA A 242 -10.89 2.97 6.28
N MET A 243 -10.87 3.04 7.61
CA MET A 243 -10.96 4.33 8.30
C MET A 243 -9.55 4.93 8.35
N TYR A 244 -9.25 5.80 7.38
CA TYR A 244 -7.95 6.46 7.27
C TYR A 244 -8.09 7.91 6.84
N ASN A 245 -7.55 8.82 7.67
CA ASN A 245 -7.45 10.24 7.37
C ASN A 245 -6.15 10.52 6.57
N PRO A 246 -6.22 10.99 5.31
CA PRO A 246 -5.05 11.35 4.49
C PRO A 246 -4.13 12.44 5.08
N ALA A 247 -4.60 13.18 6.09
CA ALA A 247 -3.81 14.15 6.85
C ALA A 247 -3.01 13.52 8.01
N ARG A 248 -3.11 12.20 8.21
CA ARG A 248 -2.34 11.43 9.20
C ARG A 248 -1.31 10.57 8.51
N TRP A 249 -0.32 10.12 9.28
CA TRP A 249 0.72 9.21 8.81
C TRP A 249 0.10 8.01 8.05
N PRO A 250 0.63 7.61 6.87
CA PRO A 250 1.86 8.10 6.29
C PRO A 250 1.70 9.30 5.37
N PHE A 251 0.55 10.01 5.32
CA PHE A 251 0.22 11.15 4.45
C PHE A 251 0.03 10.82 2.97
N VAL A 252 -0.63 9.69 2.70
CA VAL A 252 -0.95 9.23 1.34
C VAL A 252 -2.43 9.47 1.02
N SER A 253 -2.87 9.20 -0.21
CA SER A 253 -4.30 9.24 -0.52
C SER A 253 -5.07 8.21 0.31
N HIS A 254 -6.38 8.42 0.51
CA HIS A 254 -7.21 7.47 1.24
C HIS A 254 -7.08 6.05 0.65
N ARG A 255 -7.23 5.95 -0.67
CA ARG A 255 -7.03 4.71 -1.44
C ARG A 255 -5.69 4.04 -1.13
N ARG A 256 -4.59 4.79 -1.14
CA ARG A 256 -3.27 4.21 -0.85
C ARG A 256 -3.14 3.79 0.61
N GLY A 257 -3.79 4.48 1.55
CA GLY A 257 -3.86 4.04 2.94
C GLY A 257 -4.60 2.71 3.10
N THR A 258 -5.74 2.54 2.42
CA THR A 258 -6.45 1.26 2.35
C THR A 258 -5.58 0.17 1.76
N GLU A 259 -4.90 0.43 0.64
CA GLU A 259 -3.95 -0.51 0.03
C GLU A 259 -2.82 -0.89 1.00
N LEU A 260 -2.20 0.06 1.70
CA LEU A 260 -1.14 -0.22 2.67
C LEU A 260 -1.62 -1.15 3.79
N PHE A 261 -2.86 -0.99 4.26
CA PHE A 261 -3.42 -1.92 5.24
C PHE A 261 -3.72 -3.30 4.64
N VAL A 262 -4.19 -3.37 3.38
CA VAL A 262 -4.31 -4.64 2.65
C VAL A 262 -2.94 -5.32 2.51
N GLU A 263 -1.87 -4.57 2.23
CA GLU A 263 -0.51 -5.13 2.18
C GLU A 263 -0.07 -5.68 3.54
N HIS A 264 -0.47 -5.03 4.65
CA HIS A 264 -0.25 -5.56 6.01
C HIS A 264 -1.02 -6.86 6.24
N VAL A 265 -2.28 -6.95 5.80
CA VAL A 265 -3.06 -8.19 5.83
C VAL A 265 -2.34 -9.31 5.07
N GLU A 266 -1.85 -9.02 3.86
CA GLU A 266 -1.15 -9.99 2.99
C GLU A 266 0.20 -10.49 3.54
N ARG A 267 0.84 -9.70 4.41
CA ARG A 267 2.12 -10.06 5.05
C ARG A 267 1.92 -10.82 6.35
N HIS A 268 0.91 -10.43 7.14
CA HIS A 268 0.86 -10.80 8.57
C HIS A 268 -0.42 -11.52 8.99
N ILE A 269 -1.52 -11.44 8.24
CA ILE A 269 -2.80 -11.99 8.67
C ILE A 269 -3.23 -13.15 7.77
N CYS A 270 -3.46 -12.89 6.49
CA CYS A 270 -3.97 -13.90 5.56
C CYS A 270 -3.79 -13.49 4.09
N PRO A 271 -3.92 -14.41 3.12
CA PRO A 271 -3.96 -14.06 1.71
C PRO A 271 -5.19 -13.22 1.32
N THR A 272 -5.16 -12.65 0.11
CA THR A 272 -6.27 -11.88 -0.45
C THR A 272 -6.70 -12.39 -1.83
N VAL A 273 -7.94 -12.12 -2.21
CA VAL A 273 -8.52 -12.38 -3.54
C VAL A 273 -9.25 -11.14 -4.06
N THR A 274 -9.67 -11.14 -5.32
CA THR A 274 -10.44 -10.03 -5.95
C THR A 274 -11.80 -10.48 -6.46
N SER A 275 -12.76 -9.56 -6.50
CA SER A 275 -14.16 -9.82 -6.89
C SER A 275 -14.31 -10.42 -8.28
N ASP A 276 -13.42 -10.06 -9.20
CA ASP A 276 -13.41 -10.55 -10.58
C ASP A 276 -13.12 -12.05 -10.70
N GLN A 277 -12.46 -12.65 -9.70
CA GLN A 277 -12.19 -14.09 -9.69
C GLN A 277 -13.48 -14.89 -9.45
N VAL A 278 -14.39 -14.35 -8.63
CA VAL A 278 -15.74 -14.92 -8.46
C VAL A 278 -16.59 -14.58 -9.68
N LEU A 279 -16.55 -13.33 -10.15
CA LEU A 279 -17.42 -12.83 -11.23
C LEU A 279 -17.01 -13.29 -12.62
N GLY A 280 -15.75 -13.68 -12.83
CA GLY A 280 -15.23 -14.19 -14.09
C GLY A 280 -15.12 -13.14 -15.20
N ASP A 281 -15.08 -11.86 -14.85
CA ASP A 281 -15.09 -10.75 -15.83
C ASP A 281 -13.73 -10.02 -15.97
N GLY A 282 -12.73 -10.44 -15.18
CA GLY A 282 -11.37 -9.90 -15.22
C GLY A 282 -11.25 -8.43 -14.80
N LYS A 283 -12.23 -7.89 -14.05
CA LYS A 283 -12.28 -6.48 -13.64
C LYS A 283 -12.46 -6.34 -12.13
N PRO A 284 -11.38 -6.24 -11.34
CA PRO A 284 -11.48 -5.89 -9.93
C PRO A 284 -12.23 -4.57 -9.74
N PHE A 285 -12.93 -4.42 -8.62
CA PHE A 285 -13.56 -3.16 -8.27
C PHE A 285 -12.51 -2.06 -8.10
N ALA A 286 -12.85 -0.86 -8.55
CA ALA A 286 -12.07 0.33 -8.29
C ALA A 286 -13.02 1.50 -8.04
N PHE A 287 -12.77 2.21 -6.94
CA PHE A 287 -13.44 3.47 -6.65
C PHE A 287 -13.23 4.48 -7.79
N SER A 288 -14.28 5.23 -8.09
CA SER A 288 -14.27 6.31 -9.08
C SER A 288 -13.49 7.52 -8.59
N ASN A 289 -13.37 8.53 -9.45
CA ASN A 289 -12.76 9.79 -9.09
C ASN A 289 -13.60 10.60 -8.09
N ALA A 290 -14.89 10.27 -7.89
CA ALA A 290 -15.76 10.97 -6.95
C ALA A 290 -15.33 10.75 -5.48
N THR A 291 -14.69 9.62 -5.19
CA THR A 291 -14.20 9.21 -3.87
C THR A 291 -12.68 9.29 -3.74
N ALA A 292 -11.99 9.90 -4.71
CA ALA A 292 -10.53 10.04 -4.69
C ALA A 292 -10.02 11.08 -3.66
N GLY A 293 -10.92 11.86 -3.07
CA GLY A 293 -10.58 12.95 -2.16
C GLY A 293 -10.01 14.19 -2.88
N PRO A 294 -9.38 15.11 -2.14
CA PRO A 294 -8.86 16.36 -2.72
C PRO A 294 -7.74 16.10 -3.74
N ARG A 295 -7.61 17.00 -4.73
CA ARG A 295 -6.49 16.95 -5.70
C ARG A 295 -5.16 16.98 -4.94
N ARG A 296 -4.32 16.00 -5.24
CA ARG A 296 -2.95 15.91 -4.73
C ARG A 296 -1.97 16.42 -5.78
N LEU A 297 -1.00 17.23 -5.38
CA LEU A 297 0.10 17.64 -6.26
C LEU A 297 0.92 16.41 -6.66
N GLN A 298 1.30 16.31 -7.93
CA GLN A 298 2.06 15.19 -8.45
C GLN A 298 3.53 15.62 -8.66
N VAL A 299 4.45 15.04 -7.90
CA VAL A 299 5.89 15.31 -7.97
C VAL A 299 6.62 14.11 -8.54
N ILE A 300 7.44 14.29 -9.58
CA ILE A 300 8.29 13.22 -10.13
C ILE A 300 9.75 13.52 -9.82
N LEU A 301 10.47 12.51 -9.32
CA LEU A 301 11.91 12.56 -9.10
C LEU A 301 12.59 11.71 -10.17
N LEU A 302 13.33 12.34 -11.07
CA LEU A 302 14.13 11.67 -12.10
C LEU A 302 15.61 11.74 -11.72
N GLY A 303 16.34 10.63 -11.92
CA GLY A 303 17.78 10.64 -11.74
C GLY A 303 18.40 9.25 -11.73
N ASP A 304 19.62 9.18 -11.23
CA ASP A 304 20.39 7.93 -11.17
C ASP A 304 20.27 7.23 -9.80
N SER A 305 21.30 6.45 -9.42
CA SER A 305 21.40 5.78 -8.12
C SER A 305 21.26 6.74 -6.95
N THR A 306 21.71 7.99 -7.11
CA THR A 306 21.58 9.00 -6.05
C THR A 306 20.15 9.48 -5.87
N THR A 307 19.24 9.18 -6.80
CA THR A 307 17.78 9.40 -6.71
C THR A 307 17.03 8.12 -6.34
N GLU A 308 17.40 6.96 -6.89
CA GLU A 308 16.69 5.69 -6.66
C GLU A 308 16.63 5.27 -5.19
N ALA A 309 17.71 5.47 -4.44
CA ALA A 309 17.88 5.01 -3.05
C ALA A 309 17.82 3.48 -2.87
N SER A 310 18.37 2.72 -3.83
CA SER A 310 18.22 1.25 -3.84
C SER A 310 18.84 0.52 -2.66
N ILE A 311 19.98 0.97 -2.12
CA ILE A 311 20.61 0.35 -0.95
C ILE A 311 19.82 0.64 0.33
N PRO A 312 19.47 1.90 0.67
CA PRO A 312 18.59 2.18 1.80
C PRO A 312 17.26 1.41 1.75
N LYS A 313 16.60 1.33 0.58
CA LYS A 313 15.39 0.53 0.37
C LYS A 313 15.53 -0.95 0.68
N LYS A 314 16.74 -1.51 0.54
CA LYS A 314 17.01 -2.93 0.80
C LYS A 314 17.37 -3.19 2.26
N LEU A 315 18.11 -2.28 2.88
CA LEU A 315 18.59 -2.43 4.26
C LEU A 315 17.49 -2.10 5.26
N ASP A 316 16.69 -1.07 4.98
CA ASP A 316 15.70 -0.50 5.88
C ASP A 316 14.36 -0.32 5.13
N PRO A 317 13.69 -1.41 4.68
CA PRO A 317 12.52 -1.34 3.79
C PRO A 317 11.26 -0.77 4.46
N ASP A 318 11.19 -0.80 5.79
CA ASP A 318 10.06 -0.30 6.57
C ASP A 318 10.23 1.18 6.98
N GLU A 319 11.40 1.78 6.72
CA GLU A 319 11.61 3.21 6.93
C GLU A 319 11.04 4.03 5.76
N PRO A 320 10.67 5.30 6.00
CA PRO A 320 10.34 6.23 4.93
C PRO A 320 11.49 6.36 3.94
N GLN A 321 11.21 6.05 2.68
CA GLN A 321 12.19 6.18 1.61
C GLN A 321 12.27 7.64 1.15
N PHE A 322 13.21 7.96 0.26
CA PHE A 322 13.44 9.34 -0.19
C PHE A 322 12.15 10.09 -0.63
N GLU A 323 11.32 9.43 -1.43
CA GLU A 323 10.02 9.92 -1.87
C GLU A 323 9.03 10.14 -0.72
N ASP A 324 8.99 9.22 0.25
CA ASP A 324 8.12 9.32 1.41
C ASP A 324 8.55 10.47 2.31
N THR A 325 9.86 10.57 2.59
CA THR A 325 10.40 11.64 3.43
C THR A 325 10.11 13.01 2.82
N LEU A 326 10.25 13.19 1.50
CA LEU A 326 9.85 14.44 0.85
C LEU A 326 8.34 14.71 1.01
N ARG A 327 7.50 13.71 0.77
CA ARG A 327 6.05 13.82 0.88
C ARG A 327 5.59 14.16 2.31
N ILE A 328 6.16 13.49 3.30
CA ILE A 328 5.90 13.71 4.74
C ILE A 328 6.31 15.14 5.14
N LEU A 329 7.50 15.60 4.73
CA LEU A 329 7.99 16.94 5.06
C LEU A 329 7.21 18.06 4.36
N LEU A 330 6.61 17.79 3.20
CA LEU A 330 5.65 18.72 2.58
C LEU A 330 4.32 18.72 3.32
N ALA A 331 3.81 17.55 3.71
CA ALA A 331 2.56 17.43 4.46
C ALA A 331 2.64 18.05 5.86
N SER A 332 3.81 18.05 6.49
CA SER A 332 4.03 18.68 7.80
C SER A 332 4.07 20.22 7.75
N GLN A 333 4.03 20.82 6.56
CA GLN A 333 4.04 22.27 6.40
C GLN A 333 2.62 22.82 6.28
N PRO A 334 2.20 23.76 7.15
CA PRO A 334 0.87 24.34 7.09
C PRO A 334 0.55 25.01 5.75
N GLY A 335 -0.69 24.83 5.30
CA GLY A 335 -1.25 25.48 4.11
C GLY A 335 -0.82 24.88 2.77
N LEU A 336 0.06 23.88 2.76
CA LEU A 336 0.40 23.17 1.52
C LEU A 336 -0.70 22.14 1.18
N PRO A 337 -1.03 21.97 -0.11
CA PRO A 337 -1.92 20.90 -0.54
C PRO A 337 -1.21 19.54 -0.39
N PRO A 338 -1.97 18.45 -0.23
CA PRO A 338 -1.39 17.10 -0.21
C PRO A 338 -0.65 16.81 -1.52
N CYS A 339 0.34 15.92 -1.46
CA CYS A 339 1.14 15.55 -2.61
C CYS A 339 1.42 14.05 -2.69
N ASP A 340 1.70 13.59 -3.90
CA ASP A 340 2.23 12.27 -4.21
C ASP A 340 3.60 12.46 -4.88
N VAL A 341 4.57 11.66 -4.46
CA VAL A 341 5.95 11.75 -4.94
C VAL A 341 6.31 10.42 -5.60
N TYR A 342 6.65 10.45 -6.88
CA TYR A 342 7.05 9.28 -7.66
C TYR A 342 8.56 9.31 -7.86
N ASN A 343 9.25 8.33 -7.30
CA ASN A 343 10.68 8.13 -7.52
C ASN A 343 10.91 7.24 -8.73
N GLU A 344 11.40 7.82 -9.81
CA GLU A 344 11.74 7.14 -11.05
C GLU A 344 13.26 7.13 -11.28
N GLY A 345 14.05 7.25 -10.21
CA GLY A 345 15.49 7.09 -10.29
C GLY A 345 15.90 5.64 -10.53
N VAL A 346 16.96 5.41 -11.30
CA VAL A 346 17.49 4.07 -11.57
C VAL A 346 19.01 4.02 -11.47
N SER A 347 19.56 3.04 -10.75
CA SER A 347 21.01 2.87 -10.60
C SER A 347 21.73 2.73 -11.93
N GLY A 348 22.78 3.53 -12.10
CA GLY A 348 23.60 3.54 -13.31
C GLY A 348 22.94 4.19 -14.53
N GLU A 349 21.76 4.80 -14.38
CA GLU A 349 21.06 5.51 -15.44
C GLU A 349 21.74 6.84 -15.80
N PHE A 350 21.65 7.19 -17.08
CA PHE A 350 22.05 8.47 -17.68
C PHE A 350 20.97 8.86 -18.71
N ILE A 351 20.88 10.14 -19.07
CA ILE A 351 19.70 10.69 -19.76
C ILE A 351 19.40 9.95 -21.06
N ARG A 352 20.42 9.69 -21.88
CA ARG A 352 20.23 8.98 -23.15
C ARG A 352 19.59 7.60 -22.95
N ARG A 353 20.05 6.82 -21.96
CA ARG A 353 19.46 5.50 -21.65
C ARG A 353 18.00 5.62 -21.22
N LEU A 354 17.66 6.61 -20.38
CA LEU A 354 16.27 6.87 -19.98
C LEU A 354 15.39 7.05 -21.23
N LEU A 355 15.80 7.97 -22.10
CA LEU A 355 15.06 8.37 -23.30
C LEU A 355 14.87 7.22 -24.29
N ASP A 356 15.87 6.34 -24.41
CA ASP A 356 15.85 5.25 -25.39
C ASP A 356 15.10 4.01 -24.90
N THR A 357 15.05 3.79 -23.58
CA THR A 357 14.63 2.47 -23.05
C THR A 357 13.41 2.48 -22.16
N ARG A 358 13.17 3.53 -21.35
CA ARG A 358 12.11 3.48 -20.33
C ARG A 358 11.26 4.72 -20.19
N TYR A 359 11.61 5.85 -20.81
CA TYR A 359 10.89 7.12 -20.65
C TYR A 359 9.38 6.96 -20.82
N ASP A 360 8.93 6.28 -21.88
CA ASP A 360 7.51 6.12 -22.18
C ASP A 360 6.76 5.32 -21.10
N LYS A 361 7.43 4.35 -20.46
CA LYS A 361 6.83 3.51 -19.41
C LYS A 361 6.98 4.10 -18.01
N ALA A 362 8.08 4.79 -17.76
CA ALA A 362 8.47 5.27 -16.43
C ALA A 362 7.98 6.69 -16.16
N VAL A 363 7.93 7.53 -17.18
CA VAL A 363 7.66 8.96 -17.05
C VAL A 363 6.32 9.31 -17.70
N LYS A 364 6.15 9.04 -18.99
CA LYS A 364 4.97 9.46 -19.76
C LYS A 364 3.64 8.90 -19.22
N THR A 365 3.63 7.68 -18.69
CA THR A 365 2.43 7.04 -18.12
C THR A 365 2.07 7.53 -16.72
N LYS A 366 2.90 8.37 -16.10
CA LYS A 366 2.60 8.91 -14.77
C LYS A 366 1.46 9.91 -14.84
N PRO A 367 0.75 10.14 -13.71
CA PRO A 367 -0.17 11.26 -13.59
C PRO A 367 0.49 12.56 -14.03
N GLN A 368 -0.33 13.49 -14.52
CA GLN A 368 0.15 14.80 -14.96
C GLN A 368 0.87 15.53 -13.82
N ALA A 369 2.20 15.60 -13.92
CA ALA A 369 3.05 16.18 -12.91
C ALA A 369 2.83 17.70 -12.77
N ASP A 370 2.88 18.18 -11.54
CA ASP A 370 2.97 19.59 -11.20
C ASP A 370 4.44 20.03 -11.09
N TYR A 371 5.34 19.12 -10.67
CA TYR A 371 6.75 19.37 -10.44
C TYR A 371 7.61 18.16 -10.84
N ILE A 372 8.71 18.38 -11.55
CA ILE A 372 9.65 17.32 -11.94
C ILE A 372 11.07 17.73 -11.59
N PHE A 373 11.67 17.04 -10.63
CA PHE A 373 13.10 17.19 -10.32
C PHE A 373 13.93 16.34 -11.27
N ILE A 374 14.95 16.93 -11.86
CA ILE A 374 15.83 16.28 -12.85
C ILE A 374 17.26 16.31 -12.30
N ARG A 375 17.71 15.20 -11.71
CA ARG A 375 19.07 15.05 -11.17
C ARG A 375 19.84 13.95 -11.91
N TYR A 376 20.42 14.34 -13.04
CA TYR A 376 21.33 13.51 -13.85
C TYR A 376 22.69 14.20 -14.01
N GLY A 377 23.68 13.47 -14.51
CA GLY A 377 25.01 14.01 -14.78
C GLY A 377 26.15 13.10 -14.34
N LEU A 378 26.01 12.33 -13.24
CA LEU A 378 27.10 11.50 -12.73
C LEU A 378 27.45 10.37 -13.70
N ASN A 379 26.46 9.55 -14.05
CA ASN A 379 26.65 8.47 -15.02
C ASN A 379 26.78 9.00 -16.45
N ASP A 380 26.14 10.13 -16.79
CA ASP A 380 26.34 10.78 -18.08
C ASP A 380 27.81 11.12 -18.29
N ARG A 381 28.46 11.74 -17.29
CA ARG A 381 29.89 12.06 -17.33
C ARG A 381 30.78 10.81 -17.42
N ALA A 382 30.33 9.68 -16.89
CA ALA A 382 31.09 8.44 -16.90
C ALA A 382 30.90 7.61 -18.17
N LYS A 383 29.71 7.65 -18.79
CA LYS A 383 29.29 6.70 -19.83
C LYS A 383 28.94 7.37 -21.15
N ARG A 384 28.65 8.66 -21.16
CA ARG A 384 28.24 9.36 -22.38
C ARG A 384 29.45 9.82 -23.16
N GLU A 385 29.63 9.25 -24.35
CA GLU A 385 30.64 9.70 -25.31
C GLU A 385 30.48 11.19 -25.62
N LYS A 386 31.62 11.87 -25.85
CA LYS A 386 31.65 13.33 -26.13
C LYS A 386 30.77 14.10 -25.15
N PHE A 387 30.93 13.80 -23.86
CA PHE A 387 30.07 14.27 -22.76
C PHE A 387 29.72 15.77 -22.86
N ASP A 388 30.71 16.64 -23.07
CA ASP A 388 30.51 18.09 -23.09
C ASP A 388 29.59 18.58 -24.23
N VAL A 389 29.40 17.76 -25.26
CA VAL A 389 28.48 18.02 -26.38
C VAL A 389 27.16 17.29 -26.19
N ASN A 390 27.23 15.99 -25.89
CA ASN A 390 26.07 15.12 -25.91
C ASN A 390 25.19 15.26 -24.66
N PHE A 391 25.76 15.47 -23.47
CA PHE A 391 24.95 15.62 -22.27
C PHE A 391 24.03 16.86 -22.32
N PRO A 392 24.51 18.05 -22.71
CA PRO A 392 23.60 19.19 -22.91
C PRO A 392 22.53 18.93 -23.98
N ALA A 393 22.84 18.21 -25.05
CA ALA A 393 21.86 17.86 -26.09
C ALA A 393 20.79 16.89 -25.55
N ASP A 394 21.20 15.81 -24.90
CA ASP A 394 20.30 14.82 -24.31
C ASP A 394 19.42 15.46 -23.22
N PHE A 395 19.98 16.36 -22.40
CA PHE A 395 19.23 17.08 -21.36
C PHE A 395 18.13 17.95 -21.98
N ARG A 396 18.41 18.67 -23.08
CA ARG A 396 17.41 19.46 -23.79
C ARG A 396 16.35 18.59 -24.45
N GLU A 397 16.71 17.44 -25.01
CA GLU A 397 15.73 16.46 -25.53
C GLU A 397 14.79 16.00 -24.40
N LEU A 398 15.35 15.65 -23.23
CA LEU A 398 14.55 15.27 -22.07
C LEU A 398 13.59 16.38 -21.64
N ILE A 399 14.06 17.63 -21.56
CA ILE A 399 13.19 18.80 -21.30
C ILE A 399 12.07 18.90 -22.34
N GLY A 400 12.39 18.72 -23.62
CA GLY A 400 11.41 18.75 -24.71
C GLY A 400 10.34 17.67 -24.57
N ARG A 401 10.72 16.43 -24.23
CA ARG A 401 9.76 15.36 -23.98
C ARG A 401 8.89 15.66 -22.75
N LEU A 402 9.50 16.10 -21.65
CA LEU A 402 8.77 16.44 -20.42
C LEU A 402 7.76 17.58 -20.64
N ARG A 403 8.11 18.62 -21.41
CA ARG A 403 7.17 19.70 -21.77
C ARG A 403 5.99 19.20 -22.60
N ARG A 404 6.20 18.21 -23.46
CA ARG A 404 5.12 17.63 -24.27
C ARG A 404 4.23 16.72 -23.44
N ASP A 405 4.82 15.86 -22.62
CA ASP A 405 4.10 14.77 -21.95
C ASP A 405 3.56 15.19 -20.55
N HIS A 406 4.15 16.24 -19.95
CA HIS A 406 3.68 16.90 -18.71
C HIS A 406 3.65 18.44 -18.85
N PRO A 407 2.81 19.01 -19.72
CA PRO A 407 2.85 20.43 -20.11
C PRO A 407 2.62 21.44 -18.98
N LYS A 408 2.05 21.02 -17.85
CA LYS A 408 1.81 21.88 -16.68
C LYS A 408 2.93 21.83 -15.65
N ALA A 409 3.88 20.92 -15.80
CA ALA A 409 4.92 20.68 -14.81
C ALA A 409 5.93 21.83 -14.78
N MET A 410 6.34 22.21 -13.57
CA MET A 410 7.60 22.92 -13.38
C MET A 410 8.76 21.94 -13.52
N LEU A 411 9.59 22.13 -14.55
CA LEU A 411 10.80 21.35 -14.72
C LEU A 411 11.92 21.98 -13.90
N ILE A 412 12.54 21.19 -13.02
CA ILE A 412 13.48 21.66 -12.01
C ILE A 412 14.80 20.90 -12.20
N PRO A 413 15.72 21.40 -13.03
CA PRO A 413 17.09 20.92 -13.06
C PRO A 413 17.70 21.03 -11.66
N MET A 414 18.31 19.95 -11.19
CA MET A 414 18.88 19.86 -9.85
C MET A 414 20.37 19.58 -9.95
N THR A 415 21.17 20.27 -9.14
CA THR A 415 22.60 19.98 -9.06
C THR A 415 22.87 18.59 -8.49
N VAL A 416 23.98 17.97 -8.86
CA VAL A 416 24.42 16.75 -8.19
C VAL A 416 24.95 17.10 -6.80
N ILE A 417 24.91 16.13 -5.89
CA ILE A 417 25.56 16.24 -4.57
C ILE A 417 27.09 16.17 -4.71
N PRO A 418 27.88 16.47 -3.64
CA PRO A 418 29.33 16.23 -3.58
C PRO A 418 29.73 14.74 -3.70
N TYR A 419 29.52 14.16 -4.88
CA TYR A 419 29.82 12.78 -5.23
C TYR A 419 31.19 12.66 -5.93
N LEU A 420 31.49 13.61 -6.82
CA LEU A 420 32.74 13.67 -7.58
C LEU A 420 33.81 14.48 -6.82
N GLU A 421 35.06 14.37 -7.28
CA GLU A 421 36.10 15.33 -6.89
C GLU A 421 35.61 16.78 -7.12
N PRO A 422 35.90 17.73 -6.20
CA PRO A 422 35.32 19.07 -6.22
C PRO A 422 35.40 19.83 -7.55
N LYS A 423 36.50 19.77 -8.30
CA LYS A 423 36.62 20.44 -9.61
C LYS A 423 35.69 19.81 -10.63
N ALA A 424 35.66 18.47 -10.72
CA ALA A 424 34.75 17.76 -11.60
C ALA A 424 33.27 18.01 -11.25
N GLY A 425 32.91 17.99 -9.96
CA GLY A 425 31.56 18.28 -9.48
C GLY A 425 31.12 19.71 -9.79
N ARG A 426 32.00 20.70 -9.61
CA ARG A 426 31.74 22.10 -10.00
C ARG A 426 31.51 22.24 -11.50
N ALA A 427 32.36 21.63 -12.33
CA ALA A 427 32.22 21.71 -13.79
C ALA A 427 30.87 21.14 -14.26
N LEU A 428 30.46 19.98 -13.74
CA LEU A 428 29.17 19.37 -14.03
C LEU A 428 28.00 20.27 -13.60
N ASN A 429 28.03 20.79 -12.37
CA ASN A 429 26.97 21.66 -11.86
C ASN A 429 26.88 22.99 -12.61
N THR A 430 28.01 23.55 -13.06
CA THR A 430 28.02 24.73 -13.95
C THR A 430 27.32 24.43 -15.27
N MET A 431 27.55 23.26 -15.86
CA MET A 431 26.90 22.83 -17.10
C MET A 431 25.37 22.70 -16.91
N ILE A 432 24.92 22.07 -15.82
CA ILE A 432 23.49 21.96 -15.48
C ILE A 432 22.85 23.34 -15.36
N ARG A 433 23.51 24.29 -14.67
CA ARG A 433 23.02 25.67 -14.56
C ARG A 433 22.97 26.39 -15.90
N SER A 434 23.97 26.19 -16.75
CA SER A 434 24.00 26.78 -18.08
C SER A 434 22.83 26.28 -18.94
N ILE A 435 22.57 24.97 -18.95
CA ILE A 435 21.41 24.38 -19.63
C ILE A 435 20.11 24.98 -19.10
N ALA A 436 19.95 25.03 -17.77
CA ALA A 436 18.76 25.59 -17.16
C ALA A 436 18.55 27.08 -17.50
N ALA A 437 19.62 27.88 -17.51
CA ALA A 437 19.57 29.29 -17.90
C ALA A 437 19.14 29.46 -19.37
N THR A 438 19.70 28.68 -20.29
CA THR A 438 19.28 28.67 -21.71
C THR A 438 17.82 28.29 -21.87
N GLU A 439 17.35 27.29 -21.11
CA GLU A 439 15.99 26.77 -21.15
C GLU A 439 15.00 27.58 -20.28
N LYS A 440 15.46 28.66 -19.64
CA LYS A 440 14.69 29.51 -18.71
C LYS A 440 14.02 28.74 -17.57
N LEU A 441 14.74 27.75 -17.02
CA LEU A 441 14.28 26.91 -15.92
C LEU A 441 14.88 27.37 -14.59
N THR A 442 14.10 27.25 -13.52
CA THR A 442 14.59 27.46 -12.15
C THR A 442 15.40 26.24 -11.70
N VAL A 443 16.62 26.48 -11.23
CA VAL A 443 17.50 25.42 -10.70
C VAL A 443 17.26 25.22 -9.22
N PHE A 444 17.13 23.96 -8.78
CA PHE A 444 17.24 23.60 -7.38
C PHE A 444 18.68 23.22 -7.04
N ASP A 445 19.35 24.06 -6.26
CA ASP A 445 20.76 23.88 -5.94
C ASP A 445 20.99 23.15 -4.60
N ILE A 446 21.05 21.82 -4.64
CA ILE A 446 21.25 20.99 -3.44
C ILE A 446 22.71 20.94 -2.97
N TYR A 447 23.68 21.19 -3.88
CA TYR A 447 25.09 20.98 -3.59
C TYR A 447 25.57 21.75 -2.33
N PRO A 448 25.30 23.06 -2.16
CA PRO A 448 25.79 23.82 -1.00
C PRO A 448 25.23 23.28 0.32
N ARG A 449 23.94 22.97 0.38
CA ARG A 449 23.29 22.43 1.58
C ARG A 449 23.86 21.08 1.96
N TYR A 450 24.06 20.18 0.99
CA TYR A 450 24.63 18.86 1.24
C TYR A 450 26.11 18.96 1.66
N ALA A 451 26.89 19.81 0.99
CA ALA A 451 28.29 20.06 1.34
C ALA A 451 28.45 20.66 2.74
N ALA A 452 27.54 21.53 3.16
CA ALA A 452 27.53 22.08 4.51
C ALA A 452 27.28 20.99 5.57
N GLU A 453 26.40 20.02 5.30
CA GLU A 453 26.14 18.90 6.22
C GLU A 453 27.36 17.97 6.35
N LEU A 454 28.05 17.69 5.24
CA LEU A 454 29.27 16.87 5.25
C LEU A 454 30.40 17.45 6.11
N LYS A 455 30.37 18.75 6.47
CA LYS A 455 31.34 19.34 7.41
C LYS A 455 31.20 18.80 8.83
N LYS A 456 30.04 18.24 9.20
CA LYS A 456 29.82 17.60 10.51
C LYS A 456 30.40 16.18 10.57
N GLY A 457 30.63 15.57 9.41
CA GLY A 457 31.20 14.23 9.27
C GLY A 457 31.32 13.87 7.78
N PRO A 458 32.52 13.80 7.19
CA PRO A 458 32.69 13.68 5.73
C PRO A 458 32.13 12.38 5.15
N ASN A 459 31.86 11.38 5.98
CA ASN A 459 31.37 10.05 5.60
C ASN A 459 30.02 9.68 6.25
N MET A 460 29.40 10.61 6.99
CA MET A 460 28.18 10.32 7.76
C MET A 460 26.92 10.17 6.91
N LEU A 461 26.95 10.73 5.69
CA LEU A 461 25.82 10.74 4.77
C LEU A 461 25.92 9.63 3.71
N ASN A 462 26.88 8.72 3.83
CA ASN A 462 27.15 7.69 2.84
C ASN A 462 27.10 6.30 3.49
N TYR A 463 26.54 5.33 2.79
CA TYR A 463 26.71 3.93 3.19
C TYR A 463 28.13 3.47 2.81
N ARG A 464 28.60 2.39 3.43
CA ARG A 464 29.82 1.69 3.01
C ARG A 464 29.42 0.57 2.06
N ARG A 465 30.17 0.43 0.97
CA ARG A 465 30.08 -0.72 0.06
C ARG A 465 31.48 -1.12 -0.34
N TYR A 466 31.94 -2.25 0.19
CA TYR A 466 33.34 -2.65 0.13
C TYR A 466 33.49 -4.11 -0.29
N SER A 467 34.54 -4.42 -1.06
CA SER A 467 34.84 -5.79 -1.49
C SER A 467 35.21 -6.66 -0.30
N LEU A 468 34.51 -7.80 -0.13
CA LEU A 468 34.85 -8.76 0.92
C LEU A 468 36.26 -9.35 0.70
N ALA A 469 36.67 -9.52 -0.55
CA ALA A 469 38.01 -10.00 -0.90
C ALA A 469 39.14 -9.09 -0.38
N ARG A 470 38.85 -7.80 -0.20
CA ARG A 470 39.79 -6.80 0.34
C ARG A 470 39.81 -6.70 1.86
N VAL A 471 38.92 -7.42 2.56
CA VAL A 471 38.94 -7.49 4.02
C VAL A 471 39.95 -8.55 4.48
N PRO A 472 40.84 -8.23 5.45
CA PRO A 472 41.75 -9.20 6.04
C PRO A 472 41.01 -10.45 6.50
N GLU A 473 41.51 -11.62 6.15
CA GLU A 473 40.82 -12.90 6.39
C GLU A 473 40.43 -13.08 7.86
N ALA A 474 41.33 -12.73 8.78
CA ALA A 474 41.09 -12.78 10.23
C ALA A 474 39.93 -11.90 10.72
N LEU A 475 39.54 -10.87 9.96
CA LEU A 475 38.45 -9.96 10.31
C LEU A 475 37.16 -10.22 9.52
N ARG A 476 37.15 -11.16 8.57
CA ARG A 476 35.93 -11.53 7.81
C ARG A 476 34.77 -12.00 8.69
N PRO A 477 34.98 -12.74 9.81
CA PRO A 477 33.88 -13.09 10.71
C PRO A 477 33.10 -11.86 11.21
N LEU A 478 33.78 -10.74 11.46
CA LEU A 478 33.16 -9.49 11.91
C LEU A 478 32.27 -8.85 10.82
N ALA A 479 32.64 -9.02 9.55
CA ALA A 479 31.91 -8.49 8.41
C ALA A 479 30.71 -9.36 8.00
N THR A 480 30.63 -10.60 8.47
CA THR A 480 29.69 -11.62 7.97
C THR A 480 28.22 -11.18 7.98
N PRO A 481 27.70 -10.51 9.04
CA PRO A 481 26.30 -10.05 9.05
C PRO A 481 25.96 -9.00 7.98
N TYR A 482 26.98 -8.38 7.38
CA TYR A 482 26.86 -7.26 6.44
C TYR A 482 27.22 -7.67 5.01
N VAL A 483 27.43 -8.96 4.75
CA VAL A 483 27.78 -9.46 3.42
C VAL A 483 26.53 -9.60 2.56
N HIS A 484 26.51 -8.89 1.45
CA HIS A 484 25.50 -8.99 0.42
C HIS A 484 26.08 -9.66 -0.83
N PRO A 485 25.35 -10.62 -1.44
CA PRO A 485 25.78 -11.24 -2.68
C PRO A 485 25.75 -10.22 -3.82
N GLU A 486 26.83 -10.15 -4.60
CA GLU A 486 26.95 -9.24 -5.73
C GLU A 486 27.93 -9.78 -6.79
N GLY A 487 27.40 -10.55 -7.75
CA GLY A 487 28.24 -11.23 -8.74
C GLY A 487 29.24 -12.16 -8.06
N ASP A 488 30.47 -12.18 -8.58
CA ASP A 488 31.56 -13.05 -8.07
C ASP A 488 32.31 -12.47 -6.85
N ASP A 489 32.08 -11.20 -6.49
CA ASP A 489 32.73 -10.54 -5.35
C ASP A 489 31.67 -9.98 -4.39
N PRO A 490 31.27 -10.77 -3.37
CA PRO A 490 30.35 -10.32 -2.32
C PRO A 490 30.83 -9.01 -1.69
N LYS A 491 29.88 -8.11 -1.41
CA LYS A 491 30.18 -6.81 -0.82
C LYS A 491 29.72 -6.74 0.61
N ILE A 492 30.53 -6.11 1.45
CA ILE A 492 30.10 -5.60 2.74
C ILE A 492 29.29 -4.34 2.47
N VAL A 493 28.04 -4.28 2.95
CA VAL A 493 27.19 -3.10 2.86
C VAL A 493 26.69 -2.73 4.25
N VAL A 494 26.92 -1.49 4.68
CA VAL A 494 26.42 -0.98 5.95
C VAL A 494 26.02 0.49 5.82
N SER A 495 24.84 0.85 6.34
CA SER A 495 24.27 2.20 6.22
C SER A 495 25.01 3.26 7.05
N ASP A 496 25.76 2.84 8.08
CA ASP A 496 26.32 3.71 9.11
C ASP A 496 27.82 3.43 9.40
N ASN A 497 28.28 3.85 10.58
CA ASN A 497 29.68 3.78 11.01
C ASN A 497 30.03 2.55 11.87
N ARG A 498 29.14 1.56 12.02
CA ARG A 498 29.35 0.38 12.90
C ARG A 498 30.66 -0.36 12.61
N LEU A 499 31.10 -0.35 11.36
CA LEU A 499 32.32 -1.04 10.92
C LEU A 499 33.54 -0.11 10.75
N ASP A 500 33.37 1.20 10.92
CA ASP A 500 34.43 2.17 10.64
C ASP A 500 35.63 2.02 11.60
N ALA A 501 35.40 1.61 12.86
CA ALA A 501 36.47 1.35 13.83
C ALA A 501 37.42 0.22 13.41
N HIS A 502 36.93 -0.72 12.61
CA HIS A 502 37.69 -1.90 12.19
C HIS A 502 38.23 -1.77 10.77
N PHE A 503 37.44 -1.19 9.86
CA PHE A 503 37.76 -1.15 8.43
C PHE A 503 38.04 0.25 7.89
N GLY A 504 37.86 1.30 8.71
CA GLY A 504 38.04 2.69 8.30
C GLY A 504 39.45 3.05 7.83
N HIS A 505 40.45 2.27 8.24
CA HIS A 505 41.83 2.42 7.78
C HIS A 505 42.11 1.74 6.43
N LEU A 506 41.21 0.89 5.94
CA LEU A 506 41.41 0.16 4.69
C LEU A 506 41.31 1.11 3.49
N PRO A 507 42.25 1.03 2.53
CA PRO A 507 42.20 1.84 1.31
C PRO A 507 40.86 1.67 0.57
N GLY A 508 40.19 2.78 0.30
CA GLY A 508 38.91 2.82 -0.40
C GLY A 508 37.67 2.51 0.45
N TRP A 509 37.79 2.32 1.77
CA TRP A 509 36.63 2.07 2.63
C TRP A 509 35.54 3.14 2.50
N TYR A 510 35.95 4.40 2.34
CA TYR A 510 35.06 5.56 2.16
C TYR A 510 34.91 6.03 0.71
N SER A 511 35.30 5.21 -0.28
CA SER A 511 35.27 5.65 -1.69
C SER A 511 33.86 5.73 -2.27
N ASP A 512 32.91 4.98 -1.72
CA ASP A 512 31.52 5.07 -2.14
C ASP A 512 30.88 6.35 -1.58
N ARG A 513 30.34 7.17 -2.48
CA ARG A 513 29.73 8.47 -2.16
C ARG A 513 28.21 8.48 -2.36
N HIS A 514 27.58 7.32 -2.51
CA HIS A 514 26.13 7.23 -2.56
C HIS A 514 25.52 7.56 -1.19
N PRO A 515 24.35 8.21 -1.14
CA PRO A 515 23.74 8.57 0.13
C PRO A 515 23.25 7.33 0.90
N ASN A 516 23.41 7.33 2.22
CA ASN A 516 22.59 6.52 3.14
C ASN A 516 21.26 7.25 3.43
N GLN A 517 20.43 6.69 4.32
CA GLN A 517 19.16 7.34 4.72
C GLN A 517 19.37 8.79 5.21
N ALA A 518 20.37 9.04 6.07
CA ALA A 518 20.67 10.40 6.54
C ALA A 518 20.98 11.36 5.38
N GLY A 519 21.74 10.92 4.37
CA GLY A 519 21.99 11.71 3.17
C GLY A 519 20.71 12.00 2.36
N TYR A 520 19.82 11.04 2.21
CA TYR A 520 18.52 11.25 1.57
C TYR A 520 17.62 12.20 2.36
N HIS A 521 17.66 12.18 3.69
CA HIS A 521 16.94 13.12 4.54
C HIS A 521 17.43 14.57 4.35
N VAL A 522 18.74 14.78 4.17
CA VAL A 522 19.27 16.12 3.84
C VAL A 522 18.71 16.62 2.51
N ILE A 523 18.66 15.74 1.50
CA ILE A 523 18.13 16.07 0.18
C ILE A 523 16.62 16.38 0.26
N ALA A 524 15.86 15.51 0.92
CA ALA A 524 14.41 15.66 1.08
C ALA A 524 14.04 16.91 1.88
N SER A 525 14.77 17.20 2.96
CA SER A 525 14.52 18.38 3.81
C SER A 525 14.72 19.68 3.06
N GLU A 526 15.82 19.80 2.31
CA GLU A 526 16.06 21.01 1.52
C GLU A 526 15.07 21.13 0.35
N ALA A 527 14.74 20.00 -0.31
CA ALA A 527 13.76 19.98 -1.37
C ALA A 527 12.36 20.35 -0.89
N ALA A 528 11.94 19.84 0.27
CA ALA A 528 10.64 20.14 0.88
C ALA A 528 10.53 21.61 1.28
N LYS A 529 11.60 22.18 1.86
CA LYS A 529 11.66 23.60 2.20
C LYS A 529 11.52 24.47 0.95
N TRP A 530 12.39 24.23 -0.05
CA TRP A 530 12.42 25.00 -1.28
C TRP A 530 11.11 24.87 -2.08
N LEU A 531 10.59 23.65 -2.24
CA LEU A 531 9.37 23.41 -2.99
C LEU A 531 8.14 23.97 -2.25
N GLY A 532 8.11 23.93 -0.92
CA GLY A 532 7.06 24.55 -0.12
C GLY A 532 6.92 26.04 -0.43
N ASP A 533 8.04 26.77 -0.51
CA ASP A 533 8.05 28.20 -0.87
C ASP A 533 7.57 28.43 -2.31
N VAL A 534 8.00 27.58 -3.25
CA VAL A 534 7.53 27.62 -4.65
C VAL A 534 6.03 27.39 -4.76
N ILE A 535 5.47 26.43 -4.00
CA ILE A 535 4.04 26.14 -3.99
C ILE A 535 3.26 27.35 -3.44
N ARG A 536 3.69 27.91 -2.31
CA ARG A 536 3.04 29.10 -1.70
C ARG A 536 3.08 30.29 -2.64
N GLY A 537 4.23 30.57 -3.26
CA GLY A 537 4.36 31.67 -4.22
C GLY A 537 3.39 31.53 -5.41
N ARG A 538 3.21 30.31 -5.93
CA ARG A 538 2.25 30.02 -7.01
C ARG A 538 0.79 30.10 -6.57
N GLN A 539 0.48 29.74 -5.33
CA GLN A 539 -0.87 29.89 -4.77
C GLN A 539 -1.22 31.37 -4.53
N GLY A 540 -0.25 32.15 -4.02
CA GLY A 540 -0.41 33.59 -3.79
C GLY A 540 -0.62 34.39 -5.08
N ALA A 541 0.05 34.01 -6.18
CA ALA A 541 -0.12 34.64 -7.49
C ALA A 541 -1.45 34.30 -8.20
N LYS A 542 -2.23 33.35 -7.67
CA LYS A 542 -3.54 32.95 -8.21
C LYS A 542 -4.73 33.54 -7.45
N LYS A 543 -4.49 34.16 -6.30
CA LYS A 543 -5.46 34.97 -5.56
C LYS A 543 -5.31 36.41 -6.01
#